data_AF-A0AAW8LSG9-F1
#
_entry.id   AF-A0AAW8LSG9-F1
#
_cell.length_a   1.000
_cell.length_b   1.000
_cell.length_c   1.000
_cell.angle_alpha   90.00
_cell.angle_beta   90.00
_cell.angle_gamma   90.00
#
_symmetry.space_group_name_H-M   'P 1'
#
loop_
_entity.id
_entity.type
_entity.pdbx_description
1 polymer ?
#
loop_
_entity_poly.entity_id
_entity_poly.type
_entity_poly.pdbx_seq_one_letter_code
_entity_poly.pdbx_strand_id
1 'polypeptide(L)'
;MTHEDLRKRWTEANERVELLDKQRYQLVEHTQQEWLEAQTEFQVVVDECLNGDAFLCEACDAPIFPGDQYHAGVEPRCFECAPTYQSMIDEPEGFVNLVDESPSTPENLRAAFDAHIAAGGSPDDKMVEVYD
;
A
#
# COMPACT_ATOMS: atom_id res chain seq x y z
N MET A 1 -4.69 53.90 -4.10
CA MET A 1 -3.99 52.95 -3.22
C MET A 1 -2.52 53.16 -3.42
N THR A 2 -1.83 53.62 -2.38
CA THR A 2 -0.42 53.98 -2.39
C THR A 2 0.45 52.77 -2.03
N HIS A 3 1.76 52.88 -2.23
CA HIS A 3 2.70 51.87 -1.72
C HIS A 3 2.66 51.76 -0.19
N GLU A 4 2.33 52.84 0.52
CA GLU A 4 2.17 52.85 1.97
C GLU A 4 0.92 52.07 2.39
N ASP A 5 -0.20 52.26 1.68
CA ASP A 5 -1.43 51.48 1.88
C ASP A 5 -1.18 49.98 1.66
N LEU A 6 -0.41 49.62 0.63
CA LEU A 6 -0.06 48.24 0.33
C LEU A 6 0.84 47.62 1.41
N ARG A 7 1.84 48.36 1.90
CA ARG A 7 2.71 47.90 3.00
C ARG A 7 1.90 47.63 4.26
N LYS A 8 1.00 48.54 4.63
CA LYS A 8 0.13 48.37 5.79
C LYS A 8 -0.75 47.12 5.67
N ARG A 9 -1.44 46.95 4.53
CA ARG A 9 -2.28 45.77 4.28
C ARG A 9 -1.48 44.48 4.31
N TRP A 10 -0.26 44.49 3.79
CA TRP A 10 0.62 43.33 3.84
C TRP A 10 1.00 42.98 5.29
N THR A 11 1.39 43.97 6.10
CA THR A 11 1.73 43.74 7.51
C THR A 11 0.56 43.14 8.28
N GLU A 12 -0.64 43.72 8.14
CA GLU A 12 -1.86 43.21 8.80
C GLU A 12 -2.21 41.78 8.35
N ALA A 13 -2.05 41.49 7.06
CA ALA A 13 -2.25 40.15 6.53
C ALA A 13 -1.22 39.15 7.08
N ASN A 14 0.06 39.55 7.14
CA ASN A 14 1.13 38.71 7.67
C ASN A 14 0.93 38.40 9.15
N GLU A 15 0.63 39.41 9.97
CA GLU A 15 0.34 39.23 11.40
C GLU A 15 -0.81 38.26 11.64
N ARG A 16 -1.85 38.33 10.80
CA ARG A 16 -2.97 37.37 10.86
C ARG A 16 -2.53 35.95 10.51
N VAL A 17 -1.68 35.77 9.51
CA VAL A 17 -1.14 34.45 9.15
C VAL A 17 -0.33 33.88 10.30
N GLU A 18 0.60 34.65 10.87
CA GLU A 18 1.44 34.23 12.00
C GLU A 18 0.60 33.83 13.23
N LEU A 19 -0.45 34.61 13.55
CA LEU A 19 -1.35 34.29 14.65
C LEU A 19 -2.09 32.96 14.42
N LEU A 20 -2.63 32.77 13.21
CA LEU A 20 -3.36 31.55 12.87
C LEU A 20 -2.43 30.33 12.81
N ASP A 21 -1.19 30.50 12.37
CA ASP A 21 -0.19 29.43 12.36
C ASP A 21 0.16 28.97 13.78
N LYS A 22 0.35 29.93 14.70
CA LYS A 22 0.57 29.62 16.12
C LYS A 22 -0.63 28.91 16.75
N GLN A 23 -1.86 29.33 16.43
CA GLN A 23 -3.07 28.66 16.90
C GLN A 23 -3.20 27.25 16.33
N ARG A 24 -2.93 27.06 15.03
CA ARG A 24 -2.88 25.75 14.39
C ARG A 24 -1.87 24.86 15.10
N TYR A 25 -0.65 25.36 15.33
CA TYR A 25 0.41 24.62 16.02
C TYR A 25 -0.06 24.14 17.40
N GLN A 26 -0.64 25.00 18.23
CA GLN A 26 -1.16 24.60 19.54
C GLN A 26 -2.26 23.54 19.48
N LEU A 27 -3.05 23.52 18.41
CA LEU A 27 -4.09 22.51 18.20
C LEU A 27 -3.52 21.17 17.74
N VAL A 28 -2.45 21.18 16.94
CA VAL A 28 -1.90 19.96 16.33
C VAL A 28 -0.68 19.41 17.04
N GLU A 29 0.03 20.20 17.86
CA GLU A 29 1.30 19.80 18.49
C GLU A 29 1.13 18.52 19.31
N HIS A 30 0.10 18.46 20.16
CA HIS A 30 -0.19 17.27 20.96
C HIS A 30 -0.55 16.07 20.08
N THR A 31 -1.49 16.24 19.14
CA THR A 31 -1.90 15.14 18.26
C THR A 31 -0.77 14.69 17.34
N GLN A 32 0.15 15.59 16.99
CA GLN A 32 1.35 15.28 16.23
C GLN A 32 2.32 14.45 17.06
N GLN A 33 2.51 14.78 18.34
CA GLN A 33 3.32 13.96 19.26
C GLN A 33 2.70 12.58 19.44
N GLU A 34 1.41 12.49 19.78
CA GLU A 34 0.70 11.21 19.91
C GLU A 34 0.76 10.37 18.63
N TRP A 35 0.65 11.00 17.47
CA TRP A 35 0.77 10.32 16.17
C TRP A 35 2.20 9.82 15.88
N LEU A 36 3.23 10.57 16.28
CA LEU A 36 4.62 10.14 16.16
C LEU A 36 4.92 8.99 17.13
N GLU A 37 4.42 9.04 18.36
CA GLU A 37 4.53 7.96 19.34
C GLU A 37 3.84 6.69 18.82
N ALA A 38 2.59 6.81 18.35
CA ALA A 38 1.85 5.68 17.78
C ALA A 38 2.54 5.07 16.55
N GLN A 39 3.12 5.87 15.66
CA GLN A 39 3.92 5.35 14.54
C GLN A 39 5.19 4.66 15.01
N THR A 40 5.85 5.19 16.04
CA THR A 40 7.06 4.57 16.60
C THR A 40 6.72 3.20 17.20
N GLU A 41 5.63 3.12 17.97
CA GLU A 41 5.13 1.87 18.52
C GLU A 41 4.72 0.88 17.43
N PHE A 42 4.03 1.35 16.39
CA PHE A 42 3.66 0.50 15.25
C PHE A 42 4.90 -0.03 14.50
N GLN A 43 5.92 0.82 14.29
CA GLN A 43 7.16 0.39 13.64
C GLN A 43 7.88 -0.68 14.45
N VAL A 44 7.88 -0.60 15.78
CA VAL A 44 8.44 -1.66 16.63
C VAL A 44 7.72 -2.99 16.38
N VAL A 45 6.39 -2.99 16.26
CA VAL A 45 5.62 -4.21 15.95
C VAL A 45 5.96 -4.74 14.56
N VAL A 46 6.09 -3.86 13.55
CA VAL A 46 6.52 -4.26 12.20
C VAL A 46 7.91 -4.91 12.24
N ASP A 47 8.87 -4.32 12.96
CA ASP A 47 10.21 -4.86 13.12
C ASP A 47 10.18 -6.21 13.85
N GLU A 48 9.33 -6.39 14.86
CA GLU A 48 9.12 -7.67 15.54
C GLU A 48 8.58 -8.74 14.59
N CYS A 49 7.63 -8.40 13.71
CA CYS A 49 7.12 -9.32 12.69
C CYS A 49 8.23 -9.75 11.71
N LEU A 50 9.01 -8.80 11.19
CA LEU A 50 10.10 -9.07 10.25
C LEU A 50 11.22 -9.91 10.89
N ASN A 51 11.52 -9.69 12.16
CA ASN A 51 12.46 -10.51 12.92
C ASN A 51 11.92 -11.92 13.23
N GLY A 52 10.62 -12.12 13.10
CA GLY A 52 9.91 -13.39 13.28
C GLY A 52 9.64 -14.16 11.99
N ASP A 53 10.51 -13.98 10.98
CA ASP A 53 10.41 -14.61 9.65
C ASP A 53 9.17 -14.22 8.83
N ALA A 54 8.53 -13.09 9.11
CA ALA A 54 7.50 -12.53 8.22
C ALA A 54 8.14 -11.68 7.11
N PHE A 55 7.46 -11.57 5.96
CA PHE A 55 7.67 -10.48 4.99
C PHE A 55 6.40 -9.63 4.88
N LEU A 56 6.48 -8.47 4.22
CA LEU A 56 5.36 -7.55 4.09
C LEU A 56 4.68 -7.70 2.73
N CYS A 57 3.36 -7.57 2.73
CA CYS A 57 2.57 -7.42 1.52
C CYS A 57 2.90 -6.10 0.81
N GLU A 58 3.34 -6.16 -0.44
CA GLU A 58 3.67 -4.98 -1.27
C GLU A 58 2.46 -4.08 -1.58
N ALA A 59 1.24 -4.45 -1.17
CA ALA A 59 0.03 -3.64 -1.37
C ALA A 59 -0.35 -2.82 -0.15
N CYS A 60 -0.23 -3.41 1.03
CA CYS A 60 -0.88 -2.93 2.23
C CYS A 60 0.01 -2.99 3.47
N ASP A 61 1.26 -3.41 3.31
CA ASP A 61 2.26 -3.56 4.37
C ASP A 61 1.84 -4.52 5.50
N ALA A 62 0.80 -5.32 5.29
CA ALA A 62 0.41 -6.36 6.24
C ALA A 62 1.48 -7.45 6.28
N PRO A 63 1.88 -7.93 7.47
CA PRO A 63 2.81 -9.04 7.59
C PRO A 63 2.19 -10.33 7.06
N ILE A 64 3.03 -11.15 6.41
CA ILE A 64 2.72 -12.48 5.88
C ILE A 64 3.65 -13.45 6.63
N PHE A 65 3.07 -14.30 7.48
CA PHE A 65 3.81 -15.21 8.34
C PHE A 65 3.96 -16.60 7.72
N PRO A 66 4.96 -17.39 8.16
CA PRO A 66 5.04 -18.80 7.81
C PRO A 66 3.72 -19.53 8.14
N GLY A 67 3.20 -20.26 7.16
CA GLY A 67 1.90 -20.93 7.20
C GLY A 67 0.72 -20.11 6.64
N ASP A 68 0.90 -18.82 6.36
CA ASP A 68 -0.14 -18.01 5.71
C ASP A 68 -0.25 -18.32 4.23
N GLN A 69 -1.44 -18.10 3.67
CA GLN A 69 -1.63 -18.12 2.21
C GLN A 69 -1.26 -16.75 1.62
N TYR A 70 -0.46 -16.77 0.56
CA TYR A 70 0.02 -15.56 -0.11
C TYR A 70 0.28 -15.79 -1.60
N HIS A 71 0.34 -14.69 -2.36
CA HIS A 71 0.75 -14.71 -3.75
C HIS A 71 2.27 -14.52 -3.85
N ALA A 72 2.99 -15.57 -4.28
CA ALA A 72 4.45 -15.58 -4.38
C ALA A 72 5.01 -14.94 -5.66
N GLY A 73 4.39 -13.85 -6.13
CA GLY A 73 4.89 -13.08 -7.26
C GLY A 73 6.17 -12.31 -6.93
N VAL A 74 6.71 -11.61 -7.94
CA VAL A 74 7.84 -10.66 -7.77
C VAL A 74 7.52 -9.65 -6.66
N GLU A 75 6.28 -9.20 -6.61
CA GLU A 75 5.72 -8.40 -5.53
C GLU A 75 4.79 -9.29 -4.69
N PRO A 76 5.23 -9.79 -3.53
CA PRO A 76 4.40 -10.67 -2.72
C PRO A 76 3.15 -9.94 -2.19
N ARG A 77 2.00 -10.62 -2.23
CA ARG A 77 0.72 -10.08 -1.74
C ARG A 77 0.10 -11.04 -0.73
N CYS A 78 -0.45 -10.50 0.37
CA CYS A 78 -1.22 -11.31 1.33
C CYS A 78 -2.51 -11.84 0.68
N PHE A 79 -3.17 -12.83 1.28
CA PHE A 79 -4.41 -13.43 0.75
C PHE A 79 -5.46 -12.40 0.29
N GLU A 80 -5.70 -11.35 1.07
CA GLU A 80 -6.69 -10.32 0.75
C GLU A 80 -6.32 -9.54 -0.53
N CYS A 81 -5.05 -9.18 -0.65
CA CYS A 81 -4.51 -8.41 -1.77
C CYS A 81 -4.08 -9.29 -2.96
N ALA A 82 -4.06 -10.61 -2.81
CA ALA A 82 -3.70 -11.54 -3.87
C ALA A 82 -4.68 -11.40 -5.05
N PRO A 83 -4.18 -11.49 -6.30
CA PRO A 83 -5.03 -11.48 -7.47
C PRO A 83 -5.94 -12.72 -7.47
N THR A 84 -7.09 -12.56 -8.12
CA THR A 84 -7.98 -13.68 -8.43
C THR A 84 -7.59 -14.30 -9.77
N TYR A 85 -8.09 -15.49 -10.09
CA TYR A 85 -7.94 -16.03 -11.44
C TYR A 85 -8.58 -15.12 -12.50
N GLN A 86 -9.70 -14.45 -12.19
CA GLN A 86 -10.32 -13.48 -13.10
C GLN A 86 -9.41 -12.30 -13.43
N SER A 87 -8.52 -11.90 -12.50
CA SER A 87 -7.56 -10.81 -12.72
C SER A 87 -6.63 -11.08 -13.91
N MET A 88 -6.35 -12.35 -14.25
CA MET A 88 -5.57 -12.72 -15.46
C MET A 88 -6.22 -12.22 -16.76
N ILE A 89 -7.54 -12.01 -16.75
CA ILE A 89 -8.33 -11.62 -17.92
C ILE A 89 -8.58 -10.11 -17.91
N ASP A 90 -8.90 -9.56 -16.74
CA ASP A 90 -9.31 -8.17 -16.61
C ASP A 90 -8.11 -7.22 -16.50
N GLU A 91 -7.00 -7.69 -15.93
CA GLU A 91 -5.78 -6.90 -15.63
C GLU A 91 -4.50 -7.69 -15.99
N PRO A 92 -4.33 -8.12 -17.27
CA PRO A 92 -3.24 -9.01 -17.68
C PRO A 92 -1.84 -8.40 -17.53
N GLU A 93 -1.72 -7.08 -17.48
CA GLU A 93 -0.44 -6.37 -17.40
C GLU A 93 0.30 -6.62 -16.08
N GLY A 94 -0.41 -7.00 -15.02
CA GLY A 94 0.17 -7.32 -13.71
C GLY A 94 0.85 -8.68 -13.64
N PHE A 95 0.74 -9.51 -14.68
CA PHE A 95 1.25 -10.87 -14.68
C PHE A 95 2.52 -10.99 -15.51
N VAL A 96 3.64 -11.25 -14.83
CA VAL A 96 4.96 -11.40 -15.45
C VAL A 96 5.50 -12.82 -15.31
N ASN A 97 6.45 -13.19 -16.16
CA ASN A 97 7.23 -14.40 -15.99
C ASN A 97 8.21 -14.23 -14.82
N LEU A 98 8.20 -15.14 -13.85
CA LEU A 98 9.02 -15.04 -12.64
C LEU A 98 10.54 -15.15 -12.89
N VAL A 99 10.97 -15.59 -14.07
CA VAL A 99 12.40 -15.77 -14.40
C VAL A 99 13.04 -14.49 -14.95
N ASP A 100 12.33 -13.78 -15.84
CA ASP A 100 12.86 -12.63 -16.58
C ASP A 100 12.00 -11.37 -16.47
N GLU A 101 10.95 -11.42 -15.65
CA GLU A 101 9.97 -10.35 -15.38
C GLU A 101 9.29 -9.82 -16.66
N SER A 102 9.35 -10.56 -17.76
CA SER A 102 8.67 -10.18 -18.99
C SER A 102 7.16 -10.33 -18.86
N PRO A 103 6.35 -9.43 -19.45
CA PRO A 103 4.89 -9.55 -19.42
C PRO A 103 4.42 -10.89 -20.01
N SER A 104 3.48 -11.54 -19.32
CA SER A 104 2.83 -12.75 -19.83
C SER A 104 1.98 -12.42 -21.06
N THR A 105 1.93 -13.34 -22.01
CA THR A 105 1.04 -13.15 -23.16
C THR A 105 -0.42 -13.37 -22.75
N PRO A 106 -1.38 -12.63 -23.33
CA PRO A 106 -2.81 -12.84 -23.05
C PRO A 106 -3.28 -14.27 -23.33
N GLU A 107 -2.68 -14.94 -24.32
CA GLU A 107 -2.99 -16.33 -24.67
C GLU A 107 -2.58 -17.30 -23.55
N ASN A 108 -1.41 -17.10 -22.93
CA ASN A 108 -0.95 -17.92 -21.82
C ASN A 108 -1.79 -17.70 -20.57
N LEU A 109 -2.12 -16.44 -20.26
CA LEU A 109 -2.99 -16.08 -19.14
C LEU A 109 -4.39 -16.69 -19.31
N ARG A 110 -4.95 -16.60 -20.53
CA ARG A 110 -6.23 -17.23 -20.84
C ARG A 110 -6.18 -18.74 -20.70
N ALA A 111 -5.12 -19.38 -21.18
CA ALA A 111 -4.95 -20.82 -21.06
C ALA A 111 -4.88 -21.26 -19.58
N ALA A 112 -4.18 -20.51 -18.72
CA ALA A 112 -4.10 -20.78 -17.30
C ALA A 112 -5.46 -20.62 -16.59
N PHE A 113 -6.20 -19.55 -16.91
CA PHE A 113 -7.56 -19.34 -16.43
C PHE A 113 -8.48 -20.50 -16.84
N ASP A 114 -8.52 -20.86 -18.12
CA ASP A 114 -9.40 -21.91 -18.63
C ASP A 114 -9.04 -23.29 -18.00
N ALA A 115 -7.75 -23.55 -17.73
CA ALA A 115 -7.32 -24.77 -17.03
C ALA A 115 -7.84 -24.84 -15.59
N HIS A 116 -7.81 -23.72 -14.86
CA HIS A 116 -8.34 -23.62 -13.49
C HIS A 116 -9.84 -23.92 -13.44
N ILE A 117 -10.60 -23.30 -14.35
CA ILE A 117 -12.05 -23.53 -14.47
C ILE A 117 -12.34 -25.00 -14.86
N ALA A 118 -11.57 -25.58 -15.77
CA ALA A 118 -11.73 -26.98 -16.17
C ALA A 118 -11.43 -27.97 -15.03
N ALA A 119 -10.55 -27.60 -14.08
CA ALA A 119 -10.29 -28.36 -12.86
C ALA A 119 -11.40 -28.23 -11.79
N GLY A 120 -12.43 -27.40 -12.04
CA GLY A 120 -13.54 -27.16 -11.13
C GLY A 120 -13.36 -25.93 -10.24
N GLY A 121 -12.35 -25.10 -10.51
CA GLY A 121 -12.12 -23.84 -9.82
C GLY A 121 -13.13 -22.74 -10.20
N SER A 122 -13.11 -21.67 -9.41
CA SER A 122 -13.89 -20.44 -9.60
C SER A 122 -13.01 -19.29 -10.11
N PRO A 123 -13.53 -18.35 -10.93
CA PRO A 123 -12.83 -17.13 -11.28
C PRO A 123 -12.40 -16.29 -10.06
N ASP A 124 -13.16 -16.34 -8.98
CA ASP A 124 -12.92 -15.59 -7.75
C ASP A 124 -11.88 -16.24 -6.83
N ASP A 125 -11.39 -17.45 -7.17
CA ASP A 125 -10.36 -18.10 -6.37
C ASP A 125 -9.08 -17.25 -6.37
N LYS A 126 -8.45 -17.17 -5.21
CA LYS A 126 -7.20 -16.44 -5.03
C LYS A 126 -6.03 -17.27 -5.57
N MET A 127 -5.12 -16.62 -6.28
CA MET A 127 -3.90 -17.23 -6.79
C MET A 127 -2.82 -17.25 -5.70
N VAL A 128 -2.97 -18.16 -4.74
CA VAL A 128 -2.12 -18.22 -3.54
C VAL A 128 -1.50 -19.60 -3.31
N GLU A 129 -0.38 -19.62 -2.62
CA GLU A 129 0.26 -20.78 -2.04
C GLU A 129 0.53 -20.55 -0.54
N VAL A 130 0.91 -21.60 0.19
CA VAL A 130 1.25 -21.49 1.61
C VAL A 130 2.71 -21.06 1.72
N TYR A 131 2.99 -20.07 2.57
CA TYR A 131 4.36 -19.70 2.90
C TYR A 131 5.01 -20.81 3.75
N ASP A 132 5.99 -21.50 3.17
CA ASP A 132 6.77 -22.58 3.80
C ASP A 132 7.82 -22.08 4.81
#